data_AF-A0A0C3CP82-F1
#
_entry.id   AF-A0A0C3CP82-F1
#
_cell.length_a   1.000
_cell.length_b   1.000
_cell.length_c   1.000
_cell.angle_alpha   90.00
_cell.angle_beta   90.00
_cell.angle_gamma   90.00
#
_symmetry.space_group_name_H-M   'P 1'
#
loop_
_entity.id
_entity.type
_entity.pdbx_description
1 polymer ?
#
loop_
_entity_poly.entity_id
_entity_poly.type
_entity_poly.pdbx_seq_one_letter_code
_entity_poly.pdbx_strand_id
1 'polypeptide(L)'
;MTTWRLMVWKMTGSFGKSMAEVNRLIHDIILAKDFNADDLHDVNILVEQNRFDKSESDLHPDFQLDGWRETNVEICIPFGGQSTEPNTFTVPSVLYQPLVPVIRAAFLKLQQMVSPCAL
;
A
#
# COMPACT_ATOMS: atom_id res chain seq x y z
N MET A 1 -35.19 -3.47 1.61
CA MET A 1 -34.51 -4.31 0.58
C MET A 1 -33.01 -4.04 0.51
N THR A 2 -32.55 -2.78 0.43
CA THR A 2 -31.12 -2.43 0.35
C THR A 2 -30.28 -2.95 1.52
N THR A 3 -30.72 -2.75 2.76
CA THR A 3 -30.02 -3.25 3.96
C THR A 3 -29.88 -4.76 3.95
N TRP A 4 -30.91 -5.49 3.49
CA TRP A 4 -30.86 -6.95 3.40
C TRP A 4 -29.85 -7.41 2.33
N ARG A 5 -29.84 -6.77 1.15
CA ARG A 5 -28.86 -7.07 0.08
C ARG A 5 -27.43 -6.82 0.56
N LEU A 6 -27.21 -5.73 1.30
CA LEU A 6 -25.91 -5.40 1.90
C LEU A 6 -25.46 -6.46 2.91
N MET A 7 -26.37 -6.91 3.78
CA MET A 7 -26.07 -7.95 4.77
C MET A 7 -25.77 -9.30 4.12
N VAL A 8 -26.51 -9.68 3.08
CA VAL A 8 -26.23 -10.89 2.29
C VAL A 8 -24.87 -10.79 1.61
N TRP A 9 -24.54 -9.66 0.97
CA TRP A 9 -23.23 -9.43 0.36
C TRP A 9 -22.07 -9.44 1.37
N LYS A 10 -22.28 -8.95 2.59
CA LYS A 10 -21.27 -9.06 3.66
C LYS A 10 -20.96 -10.52 3.98
N MET A 11 -21.99 -11.37 3.97
CA MET A 11 -21.89 -12.80 4.29
C MET A 11 -21.30 -13.64 3.15
N THR A 12 -21.07 -13.08 1.95
CA THR A 12 -20.40 -13.78 0.85
C THR A 12 -18.88 -13.54 0.81
N GLY A 13 -18.12 -14.56 0.41
CA GLY A 13 -16.64 -14.54 0.29
C GLY A 13 -15.93 -15.58 1.17
N SER A 14 -14.65 -15.86 0.90
CA SER A 14 -13.83 -16.82 1.68
C SER A 14 -13.44 -16.31 3.06
N PHE A 15 -13.34 -14.98 3.21
CA PHE A 15 -13.18 -14.27 4.47
C PHE A 15 -14.33 -13.27 4.56
N GLY A 16 -15.24 -13.45 5.52
CA GLY A 16 -16.38 -12.55 5.69
C GLY A 16 -15.92 -11.11 5.91
N LYS A 17 -16.66 -10.15 5.36
CA LYS A 17 -16.30 -8.72 5.46
C LYS A 17 -16.54 -8.23 6.90
N SER A 18 -15.63 -7.42 7.43
CA SER A 18 -15.74 -6.92 8.80
C SER A 18 -16.91 -5.93 8.93
N MET A 19 -17.51 -5.83 10.12
CA MET A 19 -18.59 -4.86 10.37
C MET A 19 -18.10 -3.42 10.23
N ALA A 20 -16.84 -3.15 10.57
CA ALA A 20 -16.22 -1.83 10.41
C ALA A 20 -16.10 -1.45 8.93
N GLU A 21 -15.65 -2.38 8.07
CA GLU A 21 -15.53 -2.12 6.63
C GLU A 21 -16.89 -1.92 5.96
N VAL A 22 -17.94 -2.63 6.40
CA VAL A 22 -19.30 -2.37 5.91
C VAL A 22 -19.77 -0.97 6.29
N ASN A 23 -19.51 -0.52 7.51
CA ASN A 23 -19.89 0.85 7.92
C ASN A 23 -19.14 1.90 7.11
N ARG A 24 -17.84 1.70 6.84
CA ARG A 24 -17.07 2.59 5.95
C ARG A 24 -17.65 2.63 4.54
N LEU A 25 -17.99 1.49 3.96
CA LEU A 25 -18.66 1.45 2.64
C LEU A 25 -19.94 2.29 2.62
N ILE A 26 -20.75 2.23 3.68
CA ILE A 26 -21.99 3.01 3.75
C ILE A 26 -21.68 4.51 3.83
N HIS A 27 -20.84 4.91 4.78
CA HIS A 27 -20.63 6.33 5.08
C HIS A 27 -19.71 7.04 4.09
N ASP A 28 -18.64 6.37 3.68
CA ASP A 28 -17.55 6.97 2.92
C ASP A 28 -17.76 6.86 1.41
N ILE A 29 -18.59 5.89 0.96
CA ILE A 29 -18.86 5.66 -0.47
C ILE A 29 -20.33 5.91 -0.78
N ILE A 30 -21.26 5.14 -0.21
CA ILE A 30 -22.68 5.20 -0.61
C ILE A 30 -23.35 6.54 -0.22
N LEU A 31 -22.96 7.12 0.91
CA LEU A 31 -23.49 8.40 1.40
C LEU A 31 -22.59 9.60 1.05
N ALA A 32 -21.52 9.38 0.28
CA ALA A 32 -20.68 10.47 -0.19
C ALA A 32 -21.49 11.42 -1.09
N LYS A 33 -21.21 12.73 -1.03
CA LYS A 33 -22.01 13.76 -1.73
C LYS A 33 -21.91 13.65 -3.25
N ASP A 34 -20.82 13.09 -3.73
CA ASP A 34 -20.44 12.86 -5.12
C ASP A 34 -20.74 11.43 -5.58
N PHE A 35 -21.34 10.59 -4.73
CA PHE A 35 -21.72 9.24 -5.11
C PHE A 35 -22.81 9.26 -6.18
N ASN A 36 -22.49 8.66 -7.33
CA ASN A 36 -23.44 8.42 -8.41
C ASN A 36 -23.50 6.93 -8.73
N ALA A 37 -24.68 6.33 -8.64
CA ALA A 37 -24.86 4.91 -8.91
C ALA A 37 -24.67 4.57 -10.40
N ASP A 38 -24.93 5.52 -11.30
CA ASP A 38 -24.78 5.31 -12.75
C ASP A 38 -23.31 5.11 -13.15
N ASP A 39 -22.38 5.68 -12.38
CA ASP A 39 -20.94 5.52 -12.60
C ASP A 39 -20.49 4.06 -12.41
N LEU A 40 -21.31 3.21 -11.78
CA LEU A 40 -21.01 1.79 -11.53
C LEU A 40 -21.60 0.85 -12.58
N HIS A 41 -22.44 1.35 -13.50
CA HIS A 41 -23.18 0.49 -14.44
C HIS A 41 -22.26 -0.23 -15.43
N ASP A 42 -21.24 0.46 -15.94
CA ASP A 42 -20.32 -0.06 -16.95
C ASP A 42 -18.92 -0.36 -16.39
N VAL A 43 -18.80 -0.43 -15.05
CA VAL A 43 -17.52 -0.68 -14.39
C VAL A 43 -17.09 -2.13 -14.55
N ASN A 44 -15.94 -2.31 -15.20
CA ASN A 44 -15.21 -3.56 -15.17
C ASN A 44 -14.12 -3.50 -14.10
N ILE A 45 -14.32 -4.23 -13.00
CA ILE A 45 -13.42 -4.23 -11.84
C ILE A 45 -11.97 -4.59 -12.22
N LEU A 46 -11.76 -5.49 -13.20
CA LEU A 46 -10.42 -5.87 -13.64
C LEU A 46 -9.72 -4.71 -14.39
N VAL A 47 -10.48 -3.94 -15.16
CA VAL A 47 -9.95 -2.77 -15.88
C VAL A 47 -9.62 -1.65 -14.89
N GLU A 48 -10.51 -1.40 -13.93
CA GLU A 48 -10.29 -0.38 -12.90
C GLU A 48 -9.12 -0.73 -11.99
N GLN A 49 -8.98 -2.00 -11.60
CA GLN A 49 -7.82 -2.46 -10.84
C GLN A 49 -6.52 -2.26 -11.63
N ASN A 50 -6.49 -2.64 -12.91
CA ASN A 50 -5.32 -2.42 -13.75
C ASN A 50 -5.00 -0.92 -13.96
N ARG A 51 -6.02 -0.07 -14.02
CA ARG A 51 -5.84 1.40 -14.07
C ARG A 51 -5.23 1.93 -12.78
N PHE A 52 -5.71 1.44 -11.64
CA PHE A 52 -5.19 1.78 -10.32
C PHE A 52 -3.72 1.36 -10.16
N ASP A 53 -3.40 0.10 -10.48
CA ASP A 53 -2.04 -0.43 -10.43
C ASP A 53 -1.08 0.37 -11.33
N LYS A 54 -1.53 0.77 -12.54
CA LYS A 54 -0.75 1.60 -13.45
C LYS A 54 -0.51 3.02 -12.92
N SER A 55 -1.52 3.61 -12.28
CA SER A 55 -1.37 4.94 -11.69
C SER A 55 -0.36 4.97 -10.53
N GLU A 56 -0.20 3.87 -9.81
CA GLU A 56 0.88 3.73 -8.82
C GLU A 56 2.25 3.54 -9.48
N SER A 57 2.33 2.87 -10.64
CA SER A 57 3.60 2.75 -11.37
C SER A 57 4.04 4.03 -12.09
N ASP A 58 3.10 4.90 -12.44
CA ASP A 58 3.34 6.20 -13.09
C ASP A 58 3.72 7.30 -12.08
N LEU A 59 3.42 7.10 -10.80
CA LEU A 59 4.11 7.81 -9.73
C LEU A 59 5.54 7.29 -9.73
N HIS A 60 6.43 7.88 -10.53
CA HIS A 60 7.87 7.73 -10.33
C HIS A 60 8.12 8.25 -8.92
N PRO A 61 8.34 7.39 -7.92
CA PRO A 61 8.55 7.90 -6.60
C PRO A 61 9.96 8.44 -6.74
N ASP A 62 10.13 9.75 -6.59
CA ASP A 62 11.43 10.33 -6.37
C ASP A 62 11.92 9.83 -5.01
N PHE A 63 12.20 8.52 -4.92
CA PHE A 63 12.72 7.83 -3.76
C PHE A 63 14.03 8.48 -3.30
N GLN A 64 14.74 9.13 -4.24
CA GLN A 64 15.90 9.97 -3.96
C GLN A 64 15.58 11.17 -3.03
N LEU A 65 14.37 11.74 -3.06
CA LEU A 65 14.00 12.88 -2.21
C LEU A 65 13.81 12.49 -0.75
N ASP A 66 13.35 11.26 -0.46
CA ASP A 66 13.02 10.81 0.90
C ASP A 66 14.14 9.99 1.57
N GLY A 67 15.36 10.04 1.05
CA GLY A 67 16.52 9.35 1.64
C GLY A 67 16.53 7.84 1.44
N TRP A 68 15.72 7.32 0.51
CA TRP A 68 15.83 5.96 0.02
C TRP A 68 17.07 5.82 -0.86
N ARG A 69 17.71 4.66 -0.77
CA ARG A 69 18.93 4.30 -1.50
C ARG A 69 18.65 3.08 -2.34
N GLU A 70 19.16 3.08 -3.55
CA GLU A 70 19.10 1.93 -4.44
C GLU A 70 20.35 1.07 -4.27
N THR A 71 20.18 -0.25 -4.16
CA THR A 71 21.27 -1.23 -4.13
C THR A 71 20.84 -2.52 -4.81
N ASN A 72 21.80 -3.28 -5.29
CA ASN A 72 21.57 -4.67 -5.69
C ASN A 72 21.79 -5.55 -4.45
N VAL A 73 20.92 -6.54 -4.24
CA VAL A 73 21.04 -7.48 -3.13
C VAL A 73 21.35 -8.85 -3.69
N GLU A 74 22.48 -9.41 -3.26
CA GLU A 74 22.85 -10.79 -3.56
C GLU A 74 22.26 -11.72 -2.51
N ILE A 75 21.44 -12.66 -2.95
CA ILE A 75 20.83 -13.69 -2.11
C ILE A 75 21.53 -15.01 -2.42
N CYS A 76 22.19 -15.58 -1.41
CA CYS A 76 22.71 -16.94 -1.51
C CYS A 76 21.54 -17.93 -1.48
N ILE A 77 21.35 -18.70 -2.55
CA ILE A 77 20.34 -19.75 -2.61
C ILE A 77 20.96 -21.03 -2.05
N PRO A 78 20.52 -21.54 -0.88
CA PRO A 78 21.02 -22.81 -0.38
C PRO A 78 20.49 -23.94 -1.27
N PHE A 79 21.32 -24.44 -2.18
CA PHE A 79 20.99 -25.62 -2.97
C PHE A 79 21.44 -26.88 -2.21
N GLY A 80 20.50 -27.79 -1.92
CA GLY A 80 20.74 -29.00 -1.11
C GLY A 80 21.55 -30.12 -1.79
N GLY A 81 22.40 -29.78 -2.76
CA GLY A 81 23.29 -30.73 -3.46
C GLY A 81 24.74 -30.35 -3.27
N GLN A 82 25.65 -31.33 -3.34
CA GLN A 82 27.11 -31.23 -3.11
C GLN A 82 27.88 -30.33 -4.11
N SER A 83 27.29 -29.21 -4.55
CA SER A 83 27.99 -28.19 -5.33
C SER A 83 28.84 -27.34 -4.39
N THR A 84 30.14 -27.27 -4.66
CA THR A 84 31.15 -26.59 -3.85
C THR A 84 31.03 -25.06 -3.88
N GLU A 85 30.21 -24.50 -4.78
CA GLU A 85 30.02 -23.06 -4.91
C GLU A 85 28.55 -22.66 -4.68
N PRO A 86 28.29 -21.63 -3.83
CA PRO A 86 26.96 -21.13 -3.56
C PRO A 86 26.43 -20.39 -4.79
N ASN A 87 25.25 -20.81 -5.29
CA ASN A 87 24.55 -20.06 -6.33
C ASN A 87 24.01 -18.75 -5.73
N THR A 88 24.51 -17.62 -6.22
CA THR A 88 24.01 -16.29 -5.85
C THR A 88 22.97 -15.82 -6.86
N PHE A 89 21.87 -15.26 -6.35
CA PHE A 89 20.85 -14.60 -7.15
C PHE A 89 20.86 -13.11 -6.83
N THR A 90 21.10 -12.28 -7.83
CA THR A 90 21.09 -10.83 -7.66
C THR A 90 19.68 -10.30 -7.90
N VAL A 91 19.12 -9.64 -6.90
CA VAL A 91 17.91 -8.82 -7.04
C VAL A 91 18.37 -7.39 -7.40
N PRO A 92 18.12 -6.93 -8.64
CA PRO A 92 18.49 -5.58 -9.03
C PRO A 92 17.53 -4.55 -8.43
N SER A 93 18.01 -3.30 -8.29
CA SER A 93 17.18 -2.13 -7.98
C SER A 93 16.34 -2.23 -6.71
N VAL A 94 16.92 -2.78 -5.63
CA VAL A 94 16.29 -2.79 -4.31
C VAL A 94 16.41 -1.41 -3.68
N LEU A 95 15.28 -0.81 -3.36
CA LEU A 95 15.21 0.45 -2.63
C LEU A 95 15.11 0.19 -1.13
N TYR A 96 15.97 0.84 -0.35
CA TYR A 96 15.96 0.75 1.12
C TYR A 96 16.24 2.11 1.78
N GLN A 97 15.66 2.34 2.95
CA GLN A 97 15.94 3.53 3.76
C GLN A 97 16.70 3.12 5.03
N PRO A 98 17.91 3.66 5.29
CA PRO A 98 18.67 3.26 6.48
C PRO A 98 17.93 3.68 7.76
N LEU A 99 17.80 2.74 8.71
CA LEU A 99 16.99 2.90 9.92
C LEU A 99 17.41 4.11 10.79
N VAL A 100 18.72 4.36 10.92
CA VAL A 100 19.23 5.45 11.77
C VAL A 100 18.77 6.84 11.28
N PRO A 101 18.94 7.20 9.98
CA PRO A 101 18.33 8.38 9.38
C PRO A 101 16.81 8.49 9.60
N VAL A 102 16.06 7.39 9.42
CA VAL A 102 14.59 7.37 9.61
C VAL A 102 14.22 7.76 11.04
N ILE A 103 14.88 7.13 12.02
CA ILE A 103 14.66 7.42 13.43
C ILE A 103 14.99 8.89 13.72
N ARG A 104 16.14 9.40 13.27
CA ARG A 104 16.52 10.80 13.48
C ARG A 104 15.50 11.78 12.88
N ALA A 105 15.04 11.53 11.65
CA ALA A 105 14.04 12.37 10.99
C ALA A 105 12.72 12.41 11.76
N ALA A 106 12.25 11.26 12.26
CA ALA A 106 11.05 11.19 13.08
C ALA A 106 11.18 12.03 14.37
N PHE A 107 12.32 11.95 15.06
CA PHE A 107 12.57 12.74 16.27
C PHE A 107 12.69 14.24 16.00
N LEU A 108 13.36 14.65 14.90
CA LEU A 108 13.45 16.06 14.50
C LEU A 108 12.07 16.65 14.19
N LYS A 109 11.21 15.90 13.51
CA LYS A 109 9.83 16.31 13.21
C LYS A 109 9.01 16.54 14.49
N LEU A 110 9.17 15.67 15.49
CA LEU A 110 8.52 15.85 16.79
C LEU A 110 9.03 17.10 17.53
N GLN A 111 10.33 17.41 17.45
CA GLN A 111 10.89 18.61 18.08
C GLN A 111 10.39 19.91 17.45
N GLN A 112 10.27 19.97 16.12
CA GLN A 112 9.75 21.14 15.40
C GLN A 112 8.28 21.45 15.74
N MET A 113 7.48 20.42 16.03
CA MET A 113 6.08 20.59 16.45
C MET A 113 5.92 21.15 17.87
N VAL A 114 6.95 21.04 18.72
CA VAL A 114 6.89 21.46 20.14
C VAL A 114 7.39 22.90 20.35
N SER A 115 8.02 23.53 19.35
CA SER A 115 8.63 24.86 19.49
C SER A 115 7.79 26.13 19.17
N PRO A 116 6.46 26.16 18.93
CA PRO A 116 5.80 27.43 18.64
C PRO A 116 5.35 28.25 19.88
N CYS A 117 5.70 27.88 21.12
CA CYS A 117 5.35 28.64 22.33
C CYS A 117 6.59 29.07 23.13
N ALA A 118 7.42 29.95 22.57
CA ALA A 118 8.37 30.73 23.35
C ALA A 118 8.71 32.04 22.62
N LEU A 119 7.80 33.01 22.71
CA LEU A 119 8.07 34.46 22.68
C LEU A 119 6.96 35.17 23.46
#